data_AF-A0AA44USU2-F1
#
_entry.id   AF-A0AA44USU2-F1
#
_cell.length_a   1.000
_cell.length_b   1.000
_cell.length_c   1.000
_cell.angle_alpha   90.00
_cell.angle_beta   90.00
_cell.angle_gamma   90.00
#
_symmetry.space_group_name_H-M   'P 1'
#
loop_
_entity.id
_entity.type
_entity.pdbx_description
1 polymer ?
#
loop_
_entity_poly.entity_id
_entity_poly.type
_entity_poly.pdbx_seq_one_letter_code
_entity_poly.pdbx_strand_id
1 'polypeptide(L)'
;MPDITTLILDDHAWFRRQFAALDELQARDSDPRELARLWEPLAARLDVHALAEEKIFYPQLLAHGEDPEDETLDAIGDHNEIRDGVAQAERSPVGSGQWWEGVWAARRANDEHMGEEENEGLANFRLNATTGLRESLGRQFAEFLDAHPTTAGLDNSDKDPEAYVDEVQAEIDPSDPTRDGLGIGSLKGK
;
A
#
# COMPACT_ATOMS: atom_id res chain seq x y z
N MET A 1 -4.17 0.34 -22.63
CA MET A 1 -3.49 0.46 -21.33
C MET A 1 -4.06 -0.63 -20.44
N PRO A 2 -3.25 -1.34 -19.64
CA PRO A 2 -3.76 -2.31 -18.67
C PRO A 2 -4.73 -1.64 -17.69
N ASP A 3 -5.63 -2.43 -17.10
CA ASP A 3 -6.50 -1.94 -16.02
C ASP A 3 -5.75 -1.87 -14.68
N ILE A 4 -6.32 -1.17 -13.69
CA ILE A 4 -5.64 -0.94 -12.40
C ILE A 4 -5.17 -2.22 -11.72
N THR A 5 -5.99 -3.27 -11.72
CA THR A 5 -5.64 -4.54 -11.05
C THR A 5 -4.47 -5.23 -11.73
N THR A 6 -4.31 -5.07 -13.05
CA THR A 6 -3.13 -5.59 -13.76
C THR A 6 -1.89 -4.77 -13.44
N LEU A 7 -2.01 -3.45 -13.34
CA LEU A 7 -0.87 -2.57 -13.00
C LEU A 7 -0.35 -2.82 -11.58
N ILE A 8 -1.24 -3.01 -10.60
CA ILE A 8 -0.87 -3.38 -9.23
C ILE A 8 -0.13 -4.72 -9.22
N LEU A 9 -0.68 -5.75 -9.89
CA LEU A 9 -0.02 -7.05 -10.02
C LEU A 9 1.35 -6.99 -10.72
N ASP A 10 1.51 -6.10 -11.71
CA ASP A 10 2.78 -5.89 -12.40
C ASP A 10 3.85 -5.32 -11.45
N ASP A 11 3.45 -4.40 -10.56
CA ASP A 11 4.30 -3.88 -9.48
C ASP A 11 4.66 -4.96 -8.47
N HIS A 12 3.68 -5.75 -8.01
CA HIS A 12 3.92 -6.86 -7.09
C HIS A 12 4.94 -7.85 -7.66
N ALA A 13 4.80 -8.21 -8.92
CA ALA A 13 5.75 -9.08 -9.61
C ALA A 13 7.13 -8.41 -9.72
N TRP A 14 7.19 -7.10 -9.87
CA TRP A 14 8.45 -6.35 -9.89
C TRP A 14 9.11 -6.29 -8.51
N PHE A 15 8.38 -6.06 -7.42
CA PHE A 15 8.87 -6.07 -6.03
C PHE A 15 9.52 -7.41 -5.69
N ARG A 16 8.81 -8.51 -5.95
CA ARG A 16 9.33 -9.87 -5.72
C ARG A 16 10.65 -10.11 -6.45
N ARG A 17 10.78 -9.61 -7.70
CA ARG A 17 12.03 -9.69 -8.47
C ARG A 17 13.15 -8.84 -7.87
N GLN A 18 12.86 -7.64 -7.36
CA GLN A 18 13.89 -6.78 -6.77
C GLN A 18 14.39 -7.35 -5.43
N PHE A 19 13.50 -7.86 -4.59
CA PHE A 19 13.88 -8.52 -3.34
C PHE A 19 14.70 -9.80 -3.61
N ALA A 20 14.33 -10.59 -4.63
CA ALA A 20 15.15 -11.73 -5.04
C ALA A 20 16.54 -11.30 -5.56
N ALA A 21 16.63 -10.17 -6.26
CA ALA A 21 17.93 -9.62 -6.67
C ALA A 21 18.76 -9.15 -5.46
N LEU A 22 18.13 -8.65 -4.39
CA LEU A 22 18.82 -8.33 -3.13
C LEU A 22 19.37 -9.57 -2.44
N ASP A 23 18.66 -10.72 -2.50
CA ASP A 23 19.17 -12.01 -2.01
C ASP A 23 20.50 -12.38 -2.71
N GLU A 24 20.55 -12.24 -4.04
CA GLU A 24 21.75 -12.49 -4.84
C GLU A 24 22.90 -11.52 -4.50
N LEU A 25 22.59 -10.24 -4.25
CA LEU A 25 23.60 -9.26 -3.84
C LEU A 25 24.14 -9.57 -2.43
N GLN A 26 23.29 -10.02 -1.52
CA GLN A 26 23.67 -10.41 -0.17
C GLN A 26 24.59 -11.64 -0.19
N ALA A 27 24.26 -12.66 -1.00
CA ALA A 27 25.00 -13.92 -1.06
C ALA A 27 26.46 -13.77 -1.50
N ARG A 28 26.78 -12.74 -2.28
CA ARG A 28 28.13 -12.50 -2.82
C ARG A 28 28.91 -11.36 -2.15
N ASP A 29 28.40 -10.83 -1.02
CA ASP A 29 29.04 -9.73 -0.28
C ASP A 29 29.30 -8.50 -1.17
N SER A 30 28.24 -8.04 -1.86
CA SER A 30 28.31 -6.94 -2.83
C SER A 30 28.66 -5.61 -2.17
N ASP A 31 29.30 -4.72 -2.94
CA ASP A 31 29.66 -3.40 -2.42
C ASP A 31 28.42 -2.52 -2.14
N PRO A 32 28.46 -1.62 -1.15
CA PRO A 32 27.31 -0.80 -0.78
C PRO A 32 26.71 0.06 -1.91
N ARG A 33 27.48 0.42 -2.94
CA ARG A 33 26.95 1.21 -4.07
C ARG A 33 26.07 0.36 -4.97
N GLU A 34 26.38 -0.92 -5.09
CA GLU A 34 25.55 -1.85 -5.85
C GLU A 34 24.24 -2.14 -5.12
N LEU A 35 24.30 -2.33 -3.79
CA LEU A 35 23.11 -2.44 -2.95
C LEU A 35 22.22 -1.20 -3.07
N ALA A 36 22.79 0.01 -2.95
CA ALA A 36 22.06 1.26 -3.07
C ALA A 36 21.37 1.42 -4.44
N ARG A 37 22.05 1.07 -5.54
CA ARG A 37 21.49 1.15 -6.90
C ARG A 37 20.24 0.28 -7.09
N LEU A 38 20.13 -0.82 -6.36
CA LEU A 38 18.96 -1.70 -6.40
C LEU A 38 17.90 -1.27 -5.38
N TRP A 39 18.32 -0.91 -4.16
CA TRP A 39 17.42 -0.58 -3.06
C TRP A 39 16.71 0.75 -3.23
N GLU A 40 17.40 1.82 -3.63
CA GLU A 40 16.81 3.16 -3.69
C GLU A 40 15.59 3.22 -4.64
N PRO A 41 15.62 2.65 -5.86
CA PRO A 41 14.43 2.59 -6.71
C PRO A 41 13.34 1.68 -6.15
N LEU A 42 13.70 0.57 -5.48
CA LEU A 42 12.73 -0.33 -4.86
C LEU A 42 11.98 0.35 -3.73
N ALA A 43 12.72 0.96 -2.78
CA ALA A 43 12.16 1.68 -1.65
C ALA A 43 11.21 2.80 -2.10
N ALA A 44 11.66 3.65 -3.03
CA ALA A 44 10.81 4.71 -3.57
C ALA A 44 9.55 4.17 -4.24
N ARG A 45 9.65 3.03 -4.93
CA ARG A 45 8.52 2.42 -5.63
C ARG A 45 7.52 1.76 -4.69
N LEU A 46 7.97 1.15 -3.59
CA LEU A 46 7.12 0.62 -2.52
C LEU A 46 6.25 1.73 -1.94
N ASP A 47 6.86 2.84 -1.52
CA ASP A 47 6.12 3.96 -0.93
C ASP A 47 5.13 4.60 -1.91
N VAL A 48 5.57 4.87 -3.16
CA VAL A 48 4.72 5.49 -4.18
C VAL A 48 3.56 4.57 -4.57
N HIS A 49 3.79 3.26 -4.62
CA HIS A 49 2.74 2.27 -4.89
C HIS A 49 1.68 2.30 -3.80
N ALA A 50 2.09 2.19 -2.53
CA ALA A 50 1.20 2.28 -1.38
C ALA A 50 0.36 3.58 -1.41
N LEU A 51 1.00 4.72 -1.70
CA LEU A 51 0.30 6.00 -1.85
C LEU A 51 -0.68 6.03 -3.02
N ALA A 52 -0.37 5.37 -4.13
CA ALA A 52 -1.23 5.32 -5.29
C ALA A 52 -2.49 4.48 -4.99
N GLU A 53 -2.35 3.37 -4.28
CA GLU A 53 -3.47 2.52 -3.88
C GLU A 53 -4.37 3.21 -2.87
N GLU A 54 -3.80 3.83 -1.84
CA GLU A 54 -4.51 4.66 -0.87
C GLU A 54 -5.26 5.82 -1.51
N LYS A 55 -4.74 6.41 -2.58
CA LYS A 55 -5.40 7.55 -3.23
C LYS A 55 -6.42 7.16 -4.29
N ILE A 56 -6.23 6.01 -4.93
CA ILE A 56 -6.93 5.68 -6.18
C ILE A 56 -7.66 4.34 -6.10
N PHE A 57 -7.06 3.32 -5.48
CA PHE A 57 -7.62 1.98 -5.45
C PHE A 57 -8.57 1.78 -4.27
N TYR A 58 -8.11 1.92 -3.03
CA TYR A 58 -8.90 1.60 -1.84
C TYR A 58 -10.20 2.40 -1.71
N PRO A 59 -10.27 3.69 -2.09
CA PRO A 59 -11.57 4.39 -2.10
C PRO A 59 -12.58 3.76 -3.05
N GLN A 60 -12.11 3.16 -4.15
CA GLN A 60 -12.96 2.50 -5.12
C GLN A 60 -13.29 1.08 -4.69
N LEU A 61 -12.37 0.39 -4.01
CA LEU A 61 -12.66 -0.88 -3.36
C LEU A 61 -13.76 -0.71 -2.30
N LEU A 62 -13.65 0.30 -1.42
CA LEU A 62 -14.69 0.64 -0.43
C LEU A 62 -16.05 0.95 -1.07
N ALA A 63 -16.07 1.61 -2.23
CA ALA A 63 -17.31 1.98 -2.92
C ALA A 63 -17.97 0.84 -3.72
N HIS A 64 -17.21 -0.17 -4.13
CA HIS A 64 -17.65 -1.15 -5.14
C HIS A 64 -17.38 -2.62 -4.78
N GLY A 65 -16.60 -2.89 -3.74
CA GLY A 65 -16.34 -4.23 -3.22
C GLY A 65 -17.50 -4.76 -2.38
N GLU A 66 -17.50 -6.07 -2.16
CA GLU A 66 -18.36 -6.76 -1.19
C GLU A 66 -17.62 -6.85 0.15
N ASP A 67 -18.17 -6.25 1.22
CA ASP A 67 -17.55 -6.18 2.55
C ASP A 67 -16.05 -5.79 2.59
N PRO A 68 -15.62 -4.70 1.90
CA PRO A 68 -14.20 -4.35 1.68
C PRO A 68 -13.49 -3.69 2.89
N GLU A 69 -14.18 -3.51 4.01
CA GLU A 69 -13.71 -2.67 5.12
C GLU A 69 -12.50 -3.27 5.83
N ASP A 70 -12.63 -4.51 6.32
CA ASP A 70 -11.55 -5.21 7.03
C ASP A 70 -10.29 -5.32 6.14
N GLU A 71 -10.47 -5.71 4.87
CA GLU A 71 -9.39 -5.78 3.86
C GLU A 71 -8.67 -4.43 3.70
N THR A 72 -9.42 -3.32 3.75
CA THR A 72 -8.83 -1.98 3.63
C THR A 72 -8.09 -1.57 4.89
N LEU A 73 -8.61 -1.90 6.09
CA LEU A 73 -7.94 -1.59 7.35
C LEU A 73 -6.57 -2.28 7.43
N ASP A 74 -6.54 -3.58 7.13
CA ASP A 74 -5.32 -4.38 7.16
C ASP A 74 -4.30 -3.84 6.14
N ALA A 75 -4.74 -3.54 4.91
CA ALA A 75 -3.86 -2.98 3.87
C ALA A 75 -3.23 -1.63 4.26
N ILE A 76 -3.97 -0.74 4.93
CA ILE A 76 -3.40 0.53 5.43
C ILE A 76 -2.37 0.29 6.53
N GLY A 77 -2.64 -0.67 7.43
CA GLY A 77 -1.71 -1.10 8.46
C GLY A 77 -0.40 -1.63 7.86
N ASP A 78 -0.49 -2.54 6.91
CA ASP A 78 0.65 -3.11 6.21
C ASP A 78 1.49 -2.06 5.48
N HIS A 79 0.84 -1.09 4.84
CA HIS A 79 1.55 0.01 4.19
C HIS A 79 2.39 0.83 5.19
N ASN A 80 1.91 1.02 6.42
CA ASN A 80 2.71 1.66 7.46
C ASN A 80 3.92 0.79 7.85
N GLU A 81 3.75 -0.54 7.96
CA GLU A 81 4.87 -1.44 8.25
C GLU A 81 5.92 -1.46 7.13
N ILE A 82 5.49 -1.38 5.86
CA ILE A 82 6.39 -1.25 4.71
C ILE A 82 7.19 0.05 4.80
N ARG A 83 6.52 1.19 5.06
CA ARG A 83 7.17 2.50 5.25
C ARG A 83 8.18 2.48 6.40
N ASP A 84 7.82 1.86 7.51
CA ASP A 84 8.71 1.71 8.67
C ASP A 84 9.98 0.93 8.34
N GLY A 85 9.86 -0.17 7.60
CA GLY A 85 10.99 -0.94 7.12
C GLY A 85 11.89 -0.12 6.17
N VAL A 86 11.28 0.63 5.25
CA VAL A 86 11.99 1.54 4.34
C VAL A 86 12.75 2.62 5.11
N ALA A 87 12.10 3.29 6.06
CA ALA A 87 12.69 4.33 6.90
C ALA A 87 13.82 3.77 7.81
N GLN A 88 13.66 2.54 8.31
CA GLN A 88 14.71 1.85 9.07
C GLN A 88 15.96 1.58 8.21
N ALA A 89 15.78 1.19 6.95
CA ALA A 89 16.90 1.01 6.04
C ALA A 89 17.56 2.36 5.73
N GLU A 90 16.78 3.40 5.41
CA GLU A 90 17.29 4.73 5.03
C GLU A 90 18.18 5.36 6.11
N ARG A 91 17.82 5.21 7.39
CA ARG A 91 18.60 5.76 8.51
C ARG A 91 19.89 4.99 8.83
N SER A 92 20.17 3.90 8.11
CA SER A 92 21.27 2.98 8.40
C SER A 92 22.32 2.98 7.29
N PRO A 93 23.63 2.79 7.58
CA PRO A 93 24.64 2.66 6.54
C PRO A 93 24.33 1.47 5.61
N VAL A 94 24.30 1.69 4.30
CA VAL A 94 23.98 0.65 3.30
C VAL A 94 24.89 -0.57 3.46
N GLY A 95 24.27 -1.76 3.49
CA GLY A 95 24.95 -3.05 3.69
C GLY A 95 25.27 -3.40 5.14
N SER A 96 25.03 -2.49 6.11
CA SER A 96 25.14 -2.82 7.54
C SER A 96 24.02 -3.77 7.99
N GLY A 97 24.21 -4.42 9.14
CA GLY A 97 23.17 -5.29 9.72
C GLY A 97 21.84 -4.58 9.93
N GLN A 98 21.85 -3.35 10.46
CA GLN A 98 20.65 -2.54 10.67
C GLN A 98 19.96 -2.14 9.36
N TRP A 99 20.74 -1.91 8.30
CA TRP A 99 20.19 -1.65 6.97
C TRP A 99 19.46 -2.89 6.45
N TRP A 100 20.07 -4.07 6.54
CA TRP A 100 19.42 -5.33 6.16
C TRP A 100 18.19 -5.65 7.00
N GLU A 101 18.20 -5.34 8.30
CA GLU A 101 17.01 -5.47 9.15
C GLU A 101 15.82 -4.67 8.61
N GLY A 102 16.04 -3.40 8.21
CA GLY A 102 14.99 -2.58 7.60
C GLY A 102 14.52 -3.11 6.24
N VAL A 103 15.46 -3.46 5.36
CA VAL A 103 15.15 -4.06 4.04
C VAL A 103 14.27 -5.31 4.18
N TRP A 104 14.59 -6.18 5.14
CA TRP A 104 13.84 -7.42 5.34
C TRP A 104 12.58 -7.25 6.18
N ALA A 105 12.47 -6.19 6.99
CA ALA A 105 11.19 -5.77 7.56
C ALA A 105 10.23 -5.33 6.45
N ALA A 106 10.66 -4.42 5.57
CA ALA A 106 9.86 -3.97 4.43
C ALA A 106 9.45 -5.13 3.51
N ARG A 107 10.37 -6.07 3.22
CA ARG A 107 10.04 -7.28 2.45
C ARG A 107 8.94 -8.11 3.09
N ARG A 108 9.04 -8.37 4.40
CA ARG A 108 8.08 -9.23 5.10
C ARG A 108 6.69 -8.64 5.04
N ALA A 109 6.56 -7.37 5.44
CA ALA A 109 5.29 -6.65 5.38
C ALA A 109 4.73 -6.65 3.95
N ASN A 110 5.57 -6.34 2.95
CA ASN A 110 5.15 -6.35 1.55
C ASN A 110 4.73 -7.76 1.05
N ASP A 111 5.43 -8.83 1.44
CA ASP A 111 5.08 -10.20 1.04
C ASP A 111 3.75 -10.67 1.64
N GLU A 112 3.44 -10.28 2.88
CA GLU A 112 2.15 -10.53 3.56
C GLU A 112 1.05 -9.73 2.87
N HIS A 113 1.22 -8.42 2.78
CA HIS A 113 0.33 -7.47 2.11
C HIS A 113 -0.08 -7.92 0.71
N MET A 114 0.89 -8.16 -0.18
CA MET A 114 0.60 -8.59 -1.56
C MET A 114 -0.13 -9.95 -1.58
N GLY A 115 0.13 -10.82 -0.62
CA GLY A 115 -0.53 -12.12 -0.52
C GLY A 115 -2.02 -11.96 -0.25
N GLU A 116 -2.38 -11.09 0.69
CA GLU A 116 -3.77 -10.79 1.04
C GLU A 116 -4.44 -10.02 -0.10
N GLU A 117 -3.85 -8.91 -0.55
CA GLU A 117 -4.44 -8.03 -1.56
C GLU A 117 -4.71 -8.75 -2.90
N GLU A 118 -3.81 -9.64 -3.34
CA GLU A 118 -3.98 -10.39 -4.59
C GLU A 118 -5.17 -11.37 -4.56
N ASN A 119 -5.43 -11.97 -3.40
CA ASN A 119 -6.43 -13.01 -3.19
C ASN A 119 -7.76 -12.47 -2.66
N GLU A 120 -7.75 -11.25 -2.10
CA GLU A 120 -8.88 -10.60 -1.44
C GLU A 120 -9.24 -9.32 -2.20
N GLY A 121 -8.74 -8.15 -1.79
CA GLY A 121 -9.13 -6.85 -2.35
C GLY A 121 -9.12 -6.76 -3.88
N LEU A 122 -8.04 -7.22 -4.55
CA LEU A 122 -8.00 -7.23 -6.02
C LEU A 122 -8.97 -8.27 -6.62
N ALA A 123 -9.17 -9.41 -5.98
CA ALA A 123 -10.12 -10.43 -6.44
C ALA A 123 -11.56 -9.94 -6.32
N ASN A 124 -11.91 -9.36 -5.17
CA ASN A 124 -13.17 -8.72 -4.89
C ASN A 124 -13.48 -7.62 -5.92
N PHE A 125 -12.53 -6.70 -6.14
CA PHE A 125 -12.70 -5.62 -7.09
C PHE A 125 -12.89 -6.13 -8.53
N ARG A 126 -12.17 -7.19 -8.95
CA ARG A 126 -12.35 -7.78 -10.29
C ARG A 126 -13.75 -8.35 -10.51
N LEU A 127 -14.38 -8.88 -9.47
CA LEU A 127 -15.70 -9.49 -9.53
C LEU A 127 -16.83 -8.45 -9.53
N ASN A 128 -16.63 -7.33 -8.84
CA ASN A 128 -17.70 -6.36 -8.57
C ASN A 128 -17.58 -5.06 -9.38
N ALA A 129 -16.37 -4.63 -9.76
CA ALA A 129 -16.17 -3.40 -10.55
C ALA A 129 -16.34 -3.62 -12.06
N THR A 130 -16.96 -2.65 -12.73
CA THR A 130 -17.10 -2.70 -14.19
C THR A 130 -15.74 -2.58 -14.89
N THR A 131 -15.59 -3.20 -16.07
CA THR A 131 -14.37 -3.09 -16.89
C THR A 131 -13.99 -1.63 -17.17
N GLY A 132 -14.98 -0.78 -17.52
CA GLY A 132 -14.73 0.63 -17.85
C GLY A 132 -14.20 1.43 -16.66
N LEU A 133 -14.66 1.14 -15.44
CA LEU A 133 -14.12 1.74 -14.21
C LEU A 133 -12.68 1.30 -14.00
N ARG A 134 -12.40 0.00 -14.06
CA ARG A 134 -11.05 -0.55 -13.88
C ARG A 134 -10.04 0.02 -14.88
N GLU A 135 -10.43 0.17 -16.15
CA GLU A 135 -9.61 0.81 -17.18
C GLU A 135 -9.36 2.30 -16.91
N SER A 136 -10.35 3.01 -16.36
CA SER A 136 -10.21 4.43 -16.00
C SER A 136 -9.29 4.63 -14.80
N LEU A 137 -9.39 3.76 -13.80
CA LEU A 137 -8.47 3.75 -12.67
C LEU A 137 -7.06 3.36 -13.10
N GLY A 138 -6.92 2.43 -14.06
CA GLY A 138 -5.61 2.08 -14.61
C GLY A 138 -4.89 3.28 -15.25
N ARG A 139 -5.63 4.16 -15.93
CA ARG A 139 -5.07 5.43 -16.45
C ARG A 139 -4.61 6.36 -15.33
N GLN A 140 -5.45 6.58 -14.32
CA GLN A 140 -5.13 7.45 -13.19
C GLN A 140 -3.93 6.93 -12.40
N PHE A 141 -3.89 5.62 -12.15
CA PHE A 141 -2.79 4.95 -11.46
C PHE A 141 -1.48 5.13 -12.24
N ALA A 142 -1.47 4.81 -13.53
CA ALA A 142 -0.28 5.01 -14.37
C ALA A 142 0.18 6.48 -14.42
N GLU A 143 -0.75 7.42 -14.58
CA GLU A 143 -0.45 8.86 -14.56
C GLU A 143 0.14 9.32 -13.22
N PHE A 144 -0.37 8.79 -12.10
CA PHE A 144 0.16 9.09 -10.77
C PHE A 144 1.59 8.57 -10.60
N LEU A 145 1.85 7.32 -10.99
CA LEU A 145 3.19 6.73 -10.91
C LEU A 145 4.21 7.44 -11.80
N ASP A 146 3.82 7.80 -13.03
CA ASP A 146 4.66 8.55 -13.96
C ASP A 146 4.98 9.96 -13.45
N ALA A 147 4.02 10.61 -12.79
CA ALA A 147 4.22 11.93 -12.20
C ALA A 147 5.07 11.90 -10.93
N HIS A 148 5.10 10.78 -10.21
CA HIS A 148 5.76 10.64 -8.90
C HIS A 148 6.75 9.48 -8.90
N PRO A 149 7.95 9.64 -9.49
CA PRO A 149 8.98 8.59 -9.44
C PRO A 149 9.54 8.35 -8.02
N THR A 150 9.27 9.26 -7.08
CA THR A 150 9.57 9.15 -5.65
C THR A 150 8.46 9.83 -4.83
N THR A 151 8.52 9.72 -3.51
CA THR A 151 7.61 10.39 -2.57
C THR A 151 7.87 11.90 -2.40
N ALA A 152 8.81 12.49 -3.15
CA ALA A 152 9.16 13.89 -3.01
C ALA A 152 7.95 14.82 -3.28
N GLY A 153 7.55 15.58 -2.26
CA GLY A 153 6.39 16.47 -2.35
C GLY A 153 5.03 15.79 -2.08
N LEU A 154 5.04 14.52 -1.70
CA LEU A 154 3.88 13.78 -1.24
C LEU A 154 3.90 13.62 0.28
N ASP A 155 2.72 13.49 0.86
CA ASP A 155 2.58 13.05 2.25
C ASP A 155 2.64 11.52 2.30
N ASN A 156 3.77 11.01 2.80
CA ASN A 156 4.02 9.58 3.00
C ASN A 156 4.08 9.21 4.49
N SER A 157 3.41 9.97 5.36
CA SER A 157 3.29 9.55 6.76
C SER A 157 2.33 8.37 6.90
N ASP A 158 2.51 7.64 8.00
CA ASP A 158 1.56 6.61 8.42
C ASP A 158 0.15 7.17 8.56
N LYS A 159 -0.82 6.29 8.32
CA LYS A 159 -2.24 6.59 8.44
C LYS A 159 -2.86 5.71 9.51
N ASP A 160 -3.76 6.28 10.30
CA ASP A 160 -4.64 5.51 11.18
C ASP A 160 -5.67 4.76 10.31
N PRO A 161 -5.68 3.41 10.29
CA PRO A 161 -6.54 2.65 9.39
C PRO A 161 -8.02 2.99 9.56
N GLU A 162 -8.49 3.06 10.81
CA GLU A 162 -9.88 3.35 11.13
C GLU A 162 -10.28 4.76 10.68
N ALA A 163 -9.47 5.77 11.00
CA ALA A 163 -9.74 7.14 10.55
C ALA A 163 -9.74 7.25 9.02
N TYR A 164 -8.82 6.56 8.34
CA TYR A 164 -8.77 6.55 6.88
C TYR A 164 -10.06 5.98 6.28
N VAL A 165 -10.52 4.81 6.75
CA VAL A 165 -11.77 4.20 6.26
C VAL A 165 -12.96 5.09 6.58
N ASP A 166 -13.04 5.63 7.80
CA ASP A 166 -14.13 6.52 8.22
C ASP A 166 -14.23 7.76 7.33
N GLU A 167 -13.11 8.42 7.03
CA GLU A 167 -13.03 9.58 6.15
C GLU A 167 -13.48 9.24 4.72
N VAL A 168 -12.95 8.16 4.13
CA VAL A 168 -13.28 7.76 2.76
C VAL A 168 -14.76 7.36 2.63
N GLN A 169 -15.29 6.58 3.56
CA GLN A 169 -16.70 6.20 3.56
C GLN A 169 -17.63 7.42 3.74
N ALA A 170 -17.22 8.42 4.54
CA ALA A 170 -17.98 9.66 4.68
C ALA A 170 -18.01 10.50 3.37
N GLU A 171 -16.97 10.40 2.53
CA GLU A 171 -16.97 11.01 1.20
C GLU A 171 -17.86 10.26 0.20
N ILE A 172 -17.96 8.92 0.33
CA ILE A 172 -18.79 8.06 -0.54
C ILE A 172 -20.29 8.25 -0.25
N ASP A 173 -20.68 8.25 1.03
CA ASP A 173 -22.05 8.52 1.47
C ASP A 173 -22.09 9.62 2.56
N PRO A 174 -22.11 10.90 2.16
CA PRO A 174 -22.15 12.03 3.10
C PRO A 174 -23.47 12.14 3.88
N SER A 175 -24.42 11.22 3.69
CA SER A 175 -25.74 11.25 4.31
C SER A 175 -25.96 10.23 5.44
N ASP A 176 -24.96 9.39 5.77
CA ASP A 176 -25.07 8.43 6.87
C ASP A 176 -25.09 9.12 8.25
N PRO A 177 -26.25 9.20 8.95
CA PRO A 177 -26.39 9.90 10.22
C PRO A 177 -25.89 9.06 11.42
N THR A 178 -25.40 7.84 11.21
CA THR A 178 -25.00 6.95 12.31
C THR A 178 -23.64 7.31 12.92
N ARG A 179 -22.81 8.10 12.24
CA ARG A 179 -21.49 8.55 12.74
C ARG A 179 -21.53 9.74 13.70
N ASP A 180 -22.56 10.59 13.63
CA ASP A 180 -22.76 11.73 14.56
C ASP A 180 -23.45 11.33 15.88
N GLY A 181 -23.27 10.08 16.31
CA GLY A 181 -23.89 9.50 17.49
C GLY A 181 -23.01 9.59 18.74
N LEU A 182 -22.94 10.78 19.35
CA LEU A 182 -22.49 10.97 20.75
C LEU A 182 -22.96 9.81 21.64
N GLY A 183 -22.01 9.15 22.31
CA GLY A 183 -22.28 8.09 23.27
C GLY A 183 -23.29 8.53 24.34
N ILE A 184 -24.53 8.06 24.24
CA ILE A 184 -25.54 8.28 25.25
C ILE A 184 -25.45 7.14 26.25
N GLY A 185 -25.07 7.54 27.47
CA GLY A 185 -24.78 6.65 28.59
C GLY A 185 -25.87 5.64 28.90
N SER A 186 -25.40 4.44 29.22
CA SER A 186 -26.15 3.38 29.88
C SER A 186 -26.72 3.89 31.22
N LEU A 187 -28.00 4.24 31.24
CA LEU A 187 -28.78 4.38 32.46
C LEU A 187 -29.72 3.17 32.57
N LYS A 188 -29.19 2.07 33.11
CA LYS A 188 -30.02 1.00 33.66
C LYS A 188 -30.65 1.50 34.96
N GLY A 189 -31.97 1.64 34.94
CA GLY A 189 -32.79 1.83 36.13
C GLY A 189 -34.17 1.23 35.93
N LYS A 190 -34.33 -0.03 36.33
CA LYS A 190 -35.47 -0.60 37.07
C LYS A 190 -35.21 -2.06 37.40
#